data_AF-A0A7Y0GCY1-F1
#
_entry.id   AF-A0A7Y0GCY1-F1
#
_cell.length_a   1.000
_cell.length_b   1.000
_cell.length_c   1.000
_cell.angle_alpha   90.00
_cell.angle_beta   90.00
_cell.angle_gamma   90.00
#
_symmetry.space_group_name_H-M   'P 1'
#
loop_
_entity.id
_entity.type
_entity.pdbx_description
1 polymer ?
#
loop_
_entity_poly.entity_id
_entity_poly.type
_entity_poly.pdbx_seq_one_letter_code
_entity_poly.pdbx_strand_id
1 'polypeptide(L)'
;MSEPFDFKSFYQALAVTVAARGISWKAVSEETGVSQSTLSRMATGRQPDAASLTAIAAWSGLNPVDFYGSQQQAAEPLALVSALLRSDPRLDEQGAAALEAIIQTAYERFRRDATNS
;
A
#
# COMPACT_ATOMS: atom_id res chain seq x y z
N MET A 1 -14.95 -14.22 14.89
CA MET A 1 -15.35 -13.22 13.88
C MET A 1 -14.12 -12.96 13.04
N SER A 2 -14.17 -13.15 11.73
CA SER A 2 -13.05 -12.78 10.84
C SER A 2 -12.86 -11.26 10.91
N GLU A 3 -11.62 -10.80 11.05
CA GLU A 3 -11.34 -9.36 11.10
C GLU A 3 -11.78 -8.68 9.79
N PRO A 4 -12.25 -7.43 9.84
CA PRO A 4 -12.71 -6.72 8.65
C PRO A 4 -11.53 -6.41 7.73
N PHE A 5 -11.79 -6.39 6.42
CA PHE A 5 -10.83 -5.96 5.40
C PHE A 5 -10.59 -4.44 5.48
N ASP A 6 -9.33 -4.01 5.46
CA ASP A 6 -8.95 -2.60 5.43
C ASP A 6 -8.90 -2.05 3.99
N PHE A 7 -10.07 -1.61 3.52
CA PHE A 7 -10.23 -1.01 2.19
C PHE A 7 -9.44 0.28 2.00
N LYS A 8 -9.17 1.01 3.09
CA LYS A 8 -8.43 2.27 3.01
C LYS A 8 -6.97 1.99 2.75
N SER A 9 -6.36 1.09 3.52
CA SER A 9 -4.96 0.69 3.32
C SER A 9 -4.77 0.03 1.95
N PHE A 10 -5.71 -0.80 1.50
CA PHE A 10 -5.68 -1.38 0.15
C PHE A 10 -5.68 -0.29 -0.94
N TYR A 11 -6.59 0.69 -0.85
CA TYR A 11 -6.63 1.79 -1.82
C TYR A 11 -5.35 2.63 -1.81
N GLN A 12 -4.76 2.88 -0.64
CA GLN A 12 -3.50 3.60 -0.53
C GLN A 12 -2.33 2.86 -1.20
N ALA A 13 -2.21 1.56 -0.96
CA ALA A 13 -1.21 0.70 -1.62
C ALA A 13 -1.42 0.66 -3.15
N LEU A 14 -2.67 0.60 -3.59
CA LEU A 14 -3.02 0.70 -5.00
C LEU A 14 -2.58 2.05 -5.59
N ALA A 15 -2.85 3.17 -4.92
CA ALA A 15 -2.49 4.50 -5.38
C ALA A 15 -0.96 4.65 -5.54
N VAL A 16 -0.17 4.05 -4.65
CA VAL A 16 1.29 3.98 -4.79
C VAL A 16 1.68 3.21 -6.05
N THR A 17 1.02 2.09 -6.34
CA THR A 17 1.26 1.30 -7.56
C THR A 17 0.93 2.11 -8.83
N VAL A 18 -0.19 2.84 -8.84
CA VAL A 18 -0.60 3.71 -9.95
C VAL A 18 0.43 4.81 -10.19
N ALA A 19 0.88 5.48 -9.12
CA ALA A 19 1.90 6.52 -9.20
C ALA A 19 3.24 5.97 -9.69
N ALA A 20 3.67 4.80 -9.20
CA ALA A 20 4.91 4.14 -9.61
C ALA A 20 4.90 3.73 -11.10
N ARG A 21 3.73 3.38 -11.66
CA ARG A 21 3.56 3.09 -13.09
C ARG A 21 3.41 4.36 -13.94
N GLY A 22 3.20 5.53 -13.34
CA GLY A 22 3.06 6.80 -14.06
C GLY A 22 1.80 6.90 -14.94
N ILE A 23 0.74 6.15 -14.61
CA ILE A 23 -0.50 6.12 -15.40
C ILE A 23 -1.65 6.85 -14.70
N SER A 24 -2.68 7.20 -15.47
CA SER A 24 -3.90 7.83 -14.93
C SER A 24 -4.88 6.79 -14.39
N TRP A 25 -5.78 7.20 -13.48
CA TRP A 25 -6.89 6.36 -13.03
C TRP A 25 -7.86 5.94 -14.16
N LYS A 26 -7.91 6.71 -15.25
CA LYS A 26 -8.63 6.30 -16.46
C LYS A 26 -7.96 5.08 -17.11
N ALA A 27 -6.64 5.08 -17.23
CA ALA A 27 -5.90 3.92 -17.74
C ALA A 27 -6.06 2.69 -16.83
N VAL A 28 -6.05 2.87 -15.50
CA VAL A 28 -6.36 1.78 -14.56
C VAL A 28 -7.73 1.18 -14.83
N SER A 29 -8.74 2.02 -15.09
CA SER A 29 -10.09 1.56 -15.44
C SER A 29 -10.11 0.71 -16.72
N GLU A 30 -9.37 1.14 -17.73
CA GLU A 30 -9.25 0.45 -19.03
C GLU A 30 -8.49 -0.89 -18.88
N GLU A 31 -7.43 -0.93 -18.08
CA GLU A 31 -6.59 -2.13 -17.89
C GLU A 31 -7.25 -3.18 -16.98
N THR A 32 -8.02 -2.75 -15.98
CA THR A 32 -8.65 -3.66 -14.99
C THR A 32 -10.09 -4.02 -15.33
N GLY A 33 -10.73 -3.27 -16.22
CA GLY A 33 -12.17 -3.36 -16.48
C GLY A 33 -13.04 -2.80 -15.34
N VAL A 34 -12.45 -2.28 -14.25
CA VAL A 34 -13.20 -1.67 -13.14
C VAL A 34 -13.55 -0.24 -13.50
N SER A 35 -14.82 0.16 -13.31
CA SER A 35 -15.27 1.50 -13.67
C SER A 35 -14.57 2.62 -12.89
N GLN A 36 -14.37 3.77 -13.52
CA GLN A 36 -13.86 4.98 -12.84
C GLN A 36 -14.72 5.40 -11.64
N SER A 37 -16.04 5.17 -11.70
CA SER A 37 -16.95 5.42 -10.58
C SER A 37 -16.61 4.52 -9.39
N THR A 38 -16.37 3.22 -9.62
CA THR A 38 -15.94 2.28 -8.59
C THR A 38 -14.61 2.72 -7.97
N LEU A 39 -13.61 3.07 -8.79
CA LEU A 39 -12.30 3.56 -8.32
C LEU A 39 -12.44 4.84 -7.48
N SER A 40 -13.27 5.79 -7.92
CA SER A 40 -13.53 7.03 -7.18
C SER A 40 -14.22 6.78 -5.84
N ARG A 41 -15.16 5.83 -5.77
CA ARG A 41 -15.79 5.45 -4.50
C ARG A 41 -14.79 4.80 -3.54
N MET A 42 -13.86 3.98 -4.05
CA MET A 42 -12.77 3.41 -3.24
C MET A 42 -11.89 4.50 -2.62
N ALA A 43 -11.63 5.59 -3.34
CA ALA A 43 -10.90 6.75 -2.82
C ALA A 43 -11.58 7.39 -1.60
N THR A 44 -12.91 7.29 -1.51
CA THR A 44 -13.71 7.77 -0.38
C THR A 44 -13.90 6.72 0.73
N GLY A 45 -13.19 5.58 0.65
CA GLY A 45 -13.26 4.48 1.62
C GLY A 45 -14.45 3.54 1.44
N ARG A 46 -15.16 3.59 0.30
CA ARG A 46 -16.25 2.63 0.03
C ARG A 46 -15.73 1.33 -0.55
N GLN A 47 -16.29 0.23 -0.07
CA GLN A 47 -15.98 -1.12 -0.51
C GLN A 47 -16.40 -1.35 -1.98
N PRO A 48 -15.48 -1.86 -2.83
CA PRO A 48 -15.84 -2.38 -4.15
C PRO A 48 -16.49 -3.77 -4.02
N ASP A 49 -17.14 -4.25 -5.08
CA ASP A 49 -17.55 -5.65 -5.13
C ASP A 49 -16.34 -6.60 -5.22
N ALA A 50 -16.58 -7.89 -4.96
CA ALA A 50 -15.53 -8.90 -4.92
C ALA A 50 -14.79 -9.04 -6.26
N ALA A 51 -15.51 -8.95 -7.39
CA ALA A 51 -14.90 -9.07 -8.71
C ALA A 51 -13.93 -7.91 -9.01
N SER A 52 -14.34 -6.69 -8.68
CA SER A 52 -13.51 -5.49 -8.82
C SER A 52 -12.29 -5.54 -7.91
N LEU A 53 -12.45 -6.03 -6.68
CA LEU A 53 -11.33 -6.21 -5.74
C LEU A 53 -10.31 -7.21 -6.30
N THR A 54 -10.76 -8.37 -6.77
CA THR A 54 -9.89 -9.39 -7.36
C THR A 54 -9.16 -8.88 -8.61
N ALA A 55 -9.86 -8.19 -9.51
CA ALA A 55 -9.27 -7.63 -10.73
C ALA A 55 -8.14 -6.65 -10.42
N ILE A 56 -8.37 -5.73 -9.48
CA ILE A 56 -7.37 -4.73 -9.09
C ILE A 56 -6.22 -5.35 -8.30
N ALA A 57 -6.49 -6.32 -7.42
CA ALA A 57 -5.44 -7.04 -6.68
C ALA A 57 -4.50 -7.78 -7.64
N ALA A 58 -5.06 -8.52 -8.60
CA ALA A 58 -4.28 -9.20 -9.63
C ALA A 58 -3.46 -8.22 -10.49
N TRP A 59 -4.07 -7.09 -10.89
CA TRP A 59 -3.40 -6.07 -11.68
C TRP A 59 -2.24 -5.37 -10.94
N SER A 60 -2.43 -5.08 -9.66
CA SER A 60 -1.45 -4.38 -8.83
C SER A 60 -0.36 -5.28 -8.26
N GLY A 61 -0.60 -6.59 -8.18
CA GLY A 61 0.27 -7.54 -7.49
C GLY A 61 0.09 -7.52 -5.97
N LEU A 62 -0.92 -6.81 -5.45
CA LEU A 62 -1.23 -6.78 -4.02
C LEU A 62 -1.96 -8.06 -3.61
N ASN A 63 -1.53 -8.68 -2.51
CA ASN A 63 -2.24 -9.81 -1.92
C ASN A 63 -3.36 -9.30 -1.00
N PRO A 64 -4.65 -9.57 -1.30
CA PRO A 64 -5.77 -9.10 -0.46
C PRO A 64 -5.71 -9.61 0.98
N VAL A 65 -5.06 -10.76 1.22
CA VAL A 65 -4.92 -11.34 2.56
C VAL A 65 -4.16 -10.40 3.51
N ASP A 66 -3.19 -9.64 2.98
CA ASP A 66 -2.36 -8.70 3.77
C ASP A 66 -3.16 -7.52 4.33
N PHE A 67 -4.38 -7.31 3.84
CA PHE A 67 -5.29 -6.24 4.25
C PHE A 67 -6.45 -6.74 5.12
N TYR A 68 -6.49 -8.04 5.42
CA TYR A 68 -7.33 -8.52 6.52
C TYR A 68 -6.61 -8.24 7.83
N GLY A 69 -7.35 -7.70 8.79
CA GLY A 69 -6.83 -7.50 10.13
C GLY A 69 -6.17 -8.79 10.64
N SER A 70 -4.86 -8.74 10.70
CA SER A 70 -4.08 -9.63 11.50
C SER A 70 -2.88 -8.80 11.92
N GLN A 71 -2.72 -8.65 13.23
CA GLN A 71 -1.42 -8.34 13.79
C GLN A 71 -0.50 -9.54 13.55
N GLN A 72 -0.16 -9.81 12.30
CA GLN A 72 1.00 -10.60 12.02
C GLN A 72 2.16 -9.79 12.58
N GLN A 73 2.87 -10.39 13.53
CA GLN A 73 4.22 -10.01 13.91
C GLN A 73 5.10 -10.15 12.66
N ALA A 74 4.91 -9.21 11.74
CA ALA A 74 5.76 -8.99 10.62
C ALA A 74 7.11 -8.53 11.18
N ALA A 75 8.18 -8.90 10.48
CA ALA A 75 9.49 -8.36 10.76
C ALA A 75 9.41 -6.84 10.96
N GLU A 76 10.24 -6.31 11.86
CA GLU A 76 10.30 -4.87 12.19
C GLU A 76 10.07 -4.03 10.93
N PRO A 77 8.96 -3.26 10.83
CA PRO A 77 8.53 -2.65 9.57
C PRO A 77 9.60 -1.78 8.92
N LEU A 78 10.40 -1.08 9.74
CA LEU A 78 11.53 -0.30 9.25
C LEU A 78 12.61 -1.18 8.59
N ALA A 79 12.92 -2.34 9.15
CA ALA A 79 13.90 -3.25 8.57
C ALA A 79 13.45 -3.78 7.19
N LEU A 80 12.16 -4.06 7.02
CA LEU A 80 11.60 -4.47 5.73
C LEU A 80 11.70 -3.35 4.69
N VAL A 81 11.34 -2.12 5.07
CA VAL A 81 11.46 -0.95 4.17
C VAL A 81 12.93 -0.71 3.79
N SER A 82 13.85 -0.77 4.74
CA SER A 82 15.29 -0.64 4.46
C SER A 82 15.79 -1.71 3.48
N ALA A 83 15.35 -2.97 3.64
CA ALA A 83 15.71 -4.05 2.72
C ALA A 83 15.15 -3.82 1.30
N LEU A 84 13.91 -3.35 1.19
CA LEU A 84 13.28 -3.00 -0.10
C LEU A 84 14.03 -1.86 -0.80
N LEU A 85 14.38 -0.79 -0.08
CA LEU A 85 15.10 0.34 -0.65
C LEU A 85 16.50 -0.05 -1.15
N ARG A 86 17.23 -0.87 -0.39
CA ARG A 86 18.57 -1.34 -0.78
C ARG A 86 18.56 -2.34 -1.94
N SER A 87 17.43 -3.01 -2.18
CA SER A 87 17.29 -3.97 -3.28
C SER A 87 16.72 -3.35 -4.56
N ASP A 88 16.29 -2.08 -4.55
CA ASP A 88 15.78 -1.41 -5.74
C ASP A 88 16.94 -0.99 -6.66
N PRO A 89 17.08 -1.60 -7.86
CA PRO A 89 18.18 -1.30 -8.78
C PRO A 89 18.11 0.12 -9.39
N ARG A 90 17.03 0.86 -9.14
CA ARG A 90 16.84 2.25 -9.60
C ARG A 90 17.37 3.29 -8.61
N LEU A 91 17.77 2.88 -7.42
CA LEU A 91 18.36 3.74 -6.40
C LEU A 91 19.87 3.49 -6.33
N ASP A 92 20.65 4.57 -6.29
CA ASP A 92 22.05 4.46 -5.87
C ASP A 92 22.13 4.38 -4.34
N GLU A 93 23.33 4.04 -3.83
CA GLU A 93 23.55 3.83 -2.39
C GLU A 93 23.20 5.08 -1.57
N GLN A 94 23.53 6.26 -2.09
CA GLN A 94 23.25 7.53 -1.43
C GLN A 94 21.73 7.82 -1.37
N GLY A 95 21.01 7.57 -2.47
CA GLY A 95 19.56 7.76 -2.56
C GLY A 95 18.80 6.81 -1.65
N ALA A 96 19.20 5.53 -1.61
CA ALA A 96 18.62 4.54 -0.70
C ALA A 96 18.82 4.96 0.78
N ALA A 97 20.03 5.39 1.14
CA ALA A 97 20.34 5.86 2.50
C ALA A 97 19.56 7.13 2.89
N ALA A 98 19.40 8.08 1.95
CA ALA A 98 18.63 9.30 2.20
C ALA A 98 17.15 9.00 2.47
N LEU A 99 16.54 8.11 1.68
CA LEU A 99 15.16 7.67 1.89
C LEU A 99 14.99 6.93 3.22
N GLU A 100 15.93 6.04 3.57
CA GLU A 100 15.94 5.34 4.86
C GLU A 100 15.94 6.34 6.03
N ALA A 101 16.80 7.35 6.00
CA ALA A 101 16.87 8.38 7.05
C ALA A 101 15.57 9.21 7.19
N ILE A 102 14.95 9.58 6.07
CA ILE A 102 13.67 10.32 6.07
C ILE A 102 12.56 9.47 6.69
N ILE A 103 12.47 8.20 6.30
CA ILE A 103 11.44 7.28 6.79
C ILE A 103 11.64 6.99 8.28
N GLN A 104 12.87 6.74 8.71
CA GLN A 104 13.18 6.52 10.13
C GLN A 104 12.79 7.74 10.98
N THR A 105 13.19 8.94 10.54
CA THR A 105 12.86 10.19 11.26
C THR A 105 11.35 10.39 11.36
N ALA A 106 10.62 10.16 10.27
CA ALA A 106 9.16 10.26 10.28
C ALA A 106 8.52 9.20 11.19
N TYR A 107 9.00 7.95 11.13
CA TYR A 107 8.47 6.86 11.94
C TYR A 107 8.67 7.13 13.43
N GLU A 108 9.87 7.53 13.85
CA GLU A 108 10.17 7.87 15.24
C GLU A 108 9.30 9.01 15.78
N ARG A 109 8.95 9.97 14.92
CA ARG A 109 8.08 11.10 15.27
C ARG A 109 6.61 10.71 15.45
N PHE A 110 6.11 9.76 14.65
CA PHE A 110 4.69 9.42 14.59
C PHE A 110 4.32 8.11 15.28
N ARG A 111 5.29 7.26 15.59
CA ARG A 111 5.04 6.07 16.42
C ARG A 111 4.46 6.54 17.75
N ARG A 112 3.32 5.96 18.15
CA ARG A 112 2.80 6.14 19.50
C ARG A 112 3.56 5.18 20.39
N ASP A 113 4.13 5.67 21.48
CA ASP A 113 4.62 4.78 22.53
C ASP A 113 3.44 3.95 23.03
N ALA A 114 3.61 2.63 23.11
CA ALA A 114 2.62 1.72 23.68
C ALA A 114 2.44 1.90 25.20
N THR A 115 3.00 2.97 25.78
CA THR A 115 3.08 3.22 27.22
C THR A 115 2.27 4.46 27.60
N ASN A 116 0.97 4.49 27.27
CA ASN A 116 -0.03 5.19 28.08
C ASN A 116 -1.46 4.78 27.66
N SER A 117 -1.98 3.71 28.24
CA SER A 117 -3.41 3.43 28.39
C SER A 117 -3.62 2.61 29.65
#